data_AF-A0A351HY28-F1
#
_entry.id   AF-A0A351HY28-F1
#
_cell.length_a   1.000
_cell.length_b   1.000
_cell.length_c   1.000
_cell.angle_alpha   90.00
_cell.angle_beta   90.00
_cell.angle_gamma   90.00
#
_symmetry.space_group_name_H-M   'P 1'
#
loop_
_entity.id
_entity.type
_entity.pdbx_description
1 polymer ?
#
loop_
_entity_poly.entity_id
_entity_poly.type
_entity_poly.pdbx_seq_one_letter_code
_entity_poly.pdbx_strand_id
1 'polypeptide(L)' 'MYPLLKINKQKIVENTQAIIQRTNKLGVAVTAVTKCTGGNLEIAQAFLDGGATTIGDSRIKNLKNL' A
#
# COMPACT_ATOMS: atom_id res chain seq x y z
N MET A 1 -0.18 15.34 -22.32
CA MET A 1 -0.84 14.32 -23.15
C MET A 1 -1.76 13.52 -22.23
N TYR A 2 -3.00 13.23 -22.65
CA TYR A 2 -3.99 12.44 -21.91
C TYR A 2 -4.28 11.14 -22.68
N PRO A 3 -4.67 10.05 -22.00
CA PRO A 3 -5.01 9.96 -20.57
C PRO A 3 -3.78 9.91 -19.64
N LEU A 4 -3.92 10.47 -18.43
CA LEU A 4 -2.88 10.52 -17.39
C LEU A 4 -3.50 10.19 -16.03
N LEU A 5 -2.97 9.18 -15.35
CA LEU A 5 -3.32 8.87 -13.97
C LEU A 5 -2.39 9.64 -13.02
N LYS A 6 -2.96 10.48 -12.15
CA LYS A 6 -2.23 11.15 -11.07
C LYS A 6 -2.61 10.52 -9.74
N ILE A 7 -1.61 10.14 -8.95
CA ILE A 7 -1.80 9.56 -7.62
C ILE A 7 -1.20 10.51 -6.60
N ASN A 8 -1.98 10.89 -5.57
CA ASN A 8 -1.46 11.62 -4.44
C ASN A 8 -0.89 10.63 -3.41
N LYS A 9 0.43 10.52 -3.34
CA LYS A 9 1.13 9.60 -2.42
C LYS A 9 0.81 9.87 -0.96
N GLN A 10 0.69 11.14 -0.56
CA GLN A 10 0.37 11.50 0.82
C GLN A 10 -0.98 10.93 1.28
N LYS A 11 -1.96 10.88 0.37
CA LYS A 11 -3.27 10.27 0.66
C LYS A 11 -3.17 8.76 0.89
N ILE A 12 -2.21 8.08 0.25
CA ILE A 12 -1.98 6.65 0.49
C ILE A 12 -1.43 6.42 1.90
N VAL A 13 -0.49 7.25 2.34
CA VAL A 13 0.07 7.21 3.71
C VAL A 13 -1.04 7.44 4.75
N GLU A 14 -1.79 8.54 4.62
CA GLU A 14 -2.89 8.89 5.53
C GLU A 14 -3.96 7.81 5.60
N ASN A 15 -4.38 7.27 4.45
CA ASN A 15 -5.38 6.22 4.39
C ASN A 15 -4.88 4.93 5.05
N THR A 16 -3.61 4.57 4.82
CA THR A 16 -3.00 3.38 5.43
C THR A 16 -2.94 3.52 6.93
N GLN A 17 -2.47 4.67 7.42
CA GLN A 17 -2.42 4.98 8.85
C GLN A 17 -3.81 4.89 9.50
N ALA A 18 -4.84 5.43 8.85
CA ALA A 18 -6.21 5.37 9.35
C ALA A 18 -6.73 3.93 9.46
N ILE A 19 -6.42 3.06 8.49
CA ILE A 19 -6.80 1.64 8.54
C ILE A 19 -6.04 0.91 9.64
N ILE A 20 -4.71 1.06 9.71
CA ILE A 20 -3.87 0.42 10.73
C ILE A 20 -4.31 0.81 12.14
N GLN A 21 -4.59 2.09 12.39
CA GLN A 21 -5.08 2.56 13.69
C GLN A 21 -6.42 1.93 14.07
N ARG A 22 -7.32 1.70 13.10
CA ARG A 22 -8.62 1.06 13.34
C ARG A 22 -8.47 -0.44 13.62
N THR A 23 -7.66 -1.14 12.83
CA THR A 23 -7.48 -2.59 12.96
C THR A 23 -6.66 -2.98 14.18
N ASN A 24 -5.68 -2.16 14.58
CA ASN A 24 -4.90 -2.37 15.81
C ASN A 24 -5.78 -2.37 17.06
N LYS A 25 -6.81 -1.50 17.12
CA LYS A 25 -7.79 -1.49 18.22
C LYS A 25 -8.61 -2.78 18.30
N LEU A 26 -8.69 -3.53 17.20
CA LEU A 26 -9.41 -4.79 17.10
C LEU A 26 -8.46 -6.01 17.21
N GLY A 27 -7.15 -5.80 17.39
CA GLY A 27 -6.16 -6.88 17.38
C GLY A 27 -6.00 -7.56 16.01
N VAL A 28 -6.40 -6.89 14.91
CA VAL A 28 -6.36 -7.45 13.56
C VAL A 28 -5.11 -6.97 12.83
N ALA A 29 -4.31 -7.92 12.35
CA ALA A 29 -3.16 -7.64 11.48
C ALA A 29 -3.61 -7.34 10.04
N VAL A 30 -2.90 -6.44 9.36
CA VAL A 30 -3.22 -5.99 7.99
C VAL A 30 -2.05 -6.27 7.07
N THR A 31 -2.36 -6.82 5.89
CA THR A 31 -1.43 -6.88 4.75
C THR A 31 -1.86 -5.87 3.71
N ALA A 32 -0.98 -4.92 3.36
CA ALA A 32 -1.23 -3.95 2.32
C ALA A 32 -0.92 -4.55 0.93
N VAL A 33 -1.91 -4.56 0.03
CA VAL A 33 -1.79 -5.26 -1.25
C VAL A 33 -1.52 -4.29 -2.42
N THR A 34 -0.45 -4.52 -3.17
CA THR A 34 -0.02 -3.69 -4.31
C THR A 34 -0.65 -4.11 -5.65
N LYS A 35 -1.61 -5.04 -5.62
CA LYS A 35 -2.29 -5.60 -6.81
C LYS A 35 -2.82 -4.54 -7.77
N CYS A 36 -3.53 -3.54 -7.27
CA CYS A 36 -4.16 -2.51 -8.10
C CYS A 36 -3.18 -1.45 -8.61
N THR A 37 -1.99 -1.37 -8.02
CA THR A 37 -0.91 -0.49 -8.48
C THR A 37 0.16 -1.23 -9.27
N GLY A 38 -0.09 -2.51 -9.58
CA GLY A 38 0.80 -3.33 -10.38
C GLY A 38 2.15 -3.61 -9.74
N GLY A 39 2.25 -3.56 -8.40
CA GLY A 39 3.53 -3.71 -7.70
C GLY A 39 4.38 -2.44 -7.67
N ASN A 40 3.77 -1.26 -7.80
CA ASN A 40 4.49 0.01 -7.78
C ASN A 40 5.21 0.22 -6.44
N LEU A 41 6.54 0.40 -6.49
CA LEU A 41 7.42 0.53 -5.32
C LEU A 41 7.14 1.78 -4.49
N GLU A 42 6.82 2.92 -5.12
CA GLU A 42 6.49 4.15 -4.39
C GLU A 42 5.20 4.01 -3.59
N ILE A 43 4.23 3.25 -4.10
CA ILE A 43 2.98 2.95 -3.38
C ILE A 43 3.23 1.94 -2.27
N ALA A 44 4.05 0.92 -2.51
CA ALA A 44 4.46 -0.02 -1.47
C ALA A 44 5.15 0.71 -0.31
N GLN A 45 6.10 1.60 -0.62
CA GLN A 45 6.76 2.43 0.38
C GLN A 45 5.75 3.32 1.11
N ALA A 46 4.80 3.94 0.42
CA ALA A 46 3.76 4.74 1.06
C ALA A 46 2.87 3.92 2.02
N PHE A 47 2.65 2.62 1.74
CA PHE A 47 1.99 1.73 2.70
C PHE A 47 2.86 1.51 3.95
N LEU A 48 4.15 1.28 3.78
CA LEU A 48 5.10 1.13 4.90
C LEU A 48 5.18 2.40 5.74
N ASP A 49 5.30 3.56 5.10
CA ASP A 49 5.32 4.88 5.76
C ASP A 49 4.01 5.14 6.53
N GLY A 50 2.89 4.61 6.04
CA GLY A 50 1.60 4.65 6.72
C GLY A 50 1.43 3.63 7.84
N GLY A 51 2.44 2.81 8.13
CA GLY A 51 2.46 1.85 9.23
C GLY A 51 2.04 0.43 8.88
N ALA A 52 1.90 0.09 7.60
CA ALA A 52 1.75 -1.30 7.20
C ALA A 52 3.06 -2.06 7.45
N THR A 53 2.97 -3.29 7.96
CA THR A 53 4.14 -4.12 8.26
C THR A 53 4.29 -5.31 7.32
N THR A 54 3.29 -5.55 6.47
CA THR A 54 3.29 -6.66 5.51
C THR A 54 2.77 -6.19 4.17
N ILE A 55 3.45 -6.56 3.08
CA ILE A 55 3.05 -6.27 1.70
C ILE A 55 2.66 -7.58 1.01
N GLY A 56 1.58 -7.54 0.21
CA GLY A 56 1.16 -8.65 -0.63
C GLY A 56 0.98 -8.21 -2.10
N ASP A 57 1.19 -9.13 -3.04
CA ASP A 57 0.87 -8.91 -4.45
C ASP A 57 0.25 -10.18 -5.05
N SER A 58 -0.54 -9.97 -6.09
CA SER A 58 -1.09 -11.00 -6.97
C SER A 58 -0.06 -11.76 -7.82
N ARG A 59 1.16 -11.24 -7.98
CA ARG A 59 2.18 -11.79 -8.89
C ARG A 59 3.54 -11.89 -8.22
N ILE A 60 4.15 -13.08 -8.29
CA ILE A 60 5.49 -13.35 -7.74
C ILE A 60 6.55 -12.40 -8.32
N LYS A 61 6.46 -12.05 -9.62
CA LYS A 61 7.42 -11.13 -10.25
C LYS A 61 7.46 -9.76 -9.57
N ASN A 62 6.33 -9.28 -9.04
CA ASN A 62 6.26 -8.00 -8.35
C ASN A 62 6.85 -8.15 -6.95
N LEU A 63 6.52 -9.24 -6.24
CA LEU A 63 7.08 -9.55 -4.92
C LEU A 63 8.61 -9.65 -4.93
N LYS A 64 9.22 -10.12 -6.02
CA LYS A 64 10.68 -10.17 -6.16
C LYS A 64 11.35 -8.80 -6.23
N ASN A 65 10.59 -7.77 -6.59
CA ASN A 65 11.08 -6.40 -6.74
C ASN A 65 10.72 -5.51 -5.55
N LEU A 66 9.80 -5.98 -4.68
CA LEU A 66 9.27 -5.27 -3.51
C LEU A 66 10.17 -5.45 -2.29
#